data_AF-A0A4S3FF37-F1
#
_entry.id   AF-A0A4S3FF37-F1
#
_cell.length_a   1.000
_cell.length_b   1.000
_cell.length_c   1.000
_cell.angle_alpha   90.00
_cell.angle_beta   90.00
_cell.angle_gamma   90.00
#
_symmetry.space_group_name_H-M   'P 1'
#
loop_
_entity.id
_entity.type
_entity.pdbx_description
1 polymer ?
#
loop_
_entity_poly.entity_id
_entity_poly.type
_entity_poly.pdbx_seq_one_letter_code
_entity_poly.pdbx_strand_id
1 'polypeptide(L)' 'MKKLPLIALLPLVLVLSGCLEVEQHPAWIDGKYAGKKDPRHYQTLFHNDKLSWSAAIINRNNQQNEYNRANP' A
#
# COMPACT_ATOMS: atom_id res chain seq x y z
N MET A 1 24.81 -37.17 21.78
CA MET A 1 23.83 -37.40 20.71
C MET A 1 22.56 -36.61 21.00
N LYS A 2 22.45 -35.36 20.54
CA LYS A 2 21.26 -34.49 20.77
C LYS A 2 20.89 -33.66 19.53
N LYS A 3 21.23 -34.14 18.32
CA LYS A 3 20.96 -33.43 17.05
C LYS A 3 19.74 -33.96 16.29
N LEU A 4 19.19 -35.10 16.72
CA LEU A 4 18.01 -35.74 16.13
C LEU A 4 16.74 -34.85 16.14
N PRO A 5 16.42 -34.08 17.19
CA PRO A 5 15.20 -33.26 17.17
C PRO A 5 15.29 -32.06 16.21
N LEU A 6 16.51 -31.59 15.91
CA LEU A 6 16.72 -30.45 14.99
C LEU A 6 16.48 -30.86 13.53
N ILE A 7 16.89 -32.07 13.15
CA ILE A 7 16.72 -32.60 11.80
C ILE A 7 15.23 -32.91 11.53
N ALA A 8 14.50 -33.36 12.54
CA ALA A 8 13.06 -33.62 12.42
C ALA A 8 12.21 -32.35 12.21
N LEU A 9 12.72 -31.17 12.56
CA LEU A 9 12.01 -29.89 12.41
C LEU A 9 12.18 -29.25 11.02
N LEU A 10 13.20 -29.66 10.26
CA LEU A 10 13.51 -29.14 8.94
C LEU A 10 12.34 -29.21 7.92
N PRO A 11 11.61 -30.34 7.79
CA PRO A 11 10.50 -30.41 6.84
C PRO A 11 9.35 -29.47 7.21
N LEU A 12 9.11 -29.23 8.51
CA LEU A 12 8.05 -28.32 8.95
C LEU A 12 8.35 -26.88 8.53
N VAL A 13 9.60 -26.43 8.68
CA VAL A 13 10.02 -25.08 8.28
C VAL A 13 9.91 -24.90 6.76
N LEU A 14 10.32 -25.91 5.98
CA LEU A 14 10.25 -25.86 4.52
C LEU A 14 8.80 -25.83 3.99
N VAL A 15 7.90 -26.55 4.64
CA VAL A 15 6.46 -26.52 4.31
C VAL A 15 5.83 -25.17 4.68
N LEU A 16 6.18 -24.60 5.84
CA LEU A 16 5.66 -23.28 6.25
C LEU A 16 6.22 -22.12 5.40
N SER A 17 7.44 -22.23 4.86
CA SER A 17 8.01 -21.19 3.99
C SER A 17 7.38 -21.10 2.61
N GLY A 18 6.74 -22.17 2.11
CA GLY A 18 6.13 -22.20 0.77
C GLY A 18 4.76 -21.52 0.67
N CYS A 19 4.09 -21.22 1.80
CA CYS A 19 2.73 -20.66 1.77
C CYS A 19 2.66 -19.16 1.46
N LEU A 20 3.79 -18.44 1.36
CA LEU A 20 3.82 -17.00 1.09
C LEU A 20 4.16 -16.63 -0.36
N GLU A 21 4.44 -17.59 -1.24
CA GLU A 21 4.79 -17.35 -2.64
C GLU A 21 3.56 -17.21 -3.54
N VAL A 22 2.59 -16.41 -3.14
CA VAL A 22 1.50 -15.98 -4.02
C VAL A 22 1.93 -14.70 -4.73
N GLU A 23 1.60 -14.57 -6.01
CA GLU A 23 1.79 -13.31 -6.75
C GLU A 23 1.13 -12.15 -5.99
N GLN A 24 1.95 -11.30 -5.37
CA GLN A 24 1.48 -10.20 -4.52
C GLN A 24 0.93 -9.01 -5.30
N HIS A 25 0.94 -9.10 -6.63
CA HIS A 25 0.51 -8.05 -7.53
C HIS A 25 -0.64 -8.55 -8.39
N PRO A 26 -1.68 -7.75 -8.60
CA PRO A 26 -2.74 -8.10 -9.54
C PRO A 26 -2.18 -8.24 -10.95
N ALA A 27 -2.60 -9.28 -11.67
CA ALA A 27 -2.19 -9.50 -13.06
C ALA A 27 -2.52 -8.30 -13.96
N TRP A 28 -1.68 -8.03 -14.95
CA TRP A 28 -1.96 -7.00 -15.95
C TRP A 28 -2.81 -7.58 -17.08
N ILE A 29 -4.09 -7.20 -17.13
CA ILE A 29 -5.08 -7.72 -18.08
C ILE A 29 -5.80 -6.52 -18.71
N ASP A 30 -6.00 -6.54 -20.03
CA ASP A 30 -6.71 -5.48 -20.78
C ASP A 30 -6.13 -4.07 -20.59
N GLY A 31 -4.80 -3.95 -20.50
CA GLY A 31 -4.13 -2.64 -20.36
C GLY A 31 -4.27 -2.00 -18.97
N LYS A 32 -4.63 -2.78 -17.94
CA LYS A 32 -4.73 -2.33 -16.56
C LYS A 32 -4.36 -3.45 -15.59
N TYR A 33 -3.97 -3.08 -14.37
CA TYR A 33 -3.90 -4.03 -13.27
C TYR A 33 -5.31 -4.55 -12.94
N ALA A 34 -5.48 -5.86 -12.84
CA ALA A 34 -6.72 -6.55 -12.46
C ALA A 34 -7.05 -6.42 -10.96
N GLY A 35 -6.67 -5.30 -10.35
CA GLY A 35 -6.94 -4.98 -8.95
C GLY A 35 -8.33 -4.38 -8.78
N LYS A 36 -8.79 -4.34 -7.53
CA LYS A 36 -9.98 -3.55 -7.15
C LYS A 36 -9.69 -2.07 -7.42
N LYS A 37 -10.69 -1.33 -7.89
CA LYS A 37 -10.57 0.14 -8.01
C LYS A 37 -10.39 0.76 -6.62
N ASP A 38 -9.28 1.45 -6.42
CA ASP A 38 -9.04 2.18 -5.19
C ASP A 38 -10.01 3.36 -5.06
N PRO A 39 -10.64 3.52 -3.87
CA PRO A 39 -11.45 4.69 -3.63
C PRO A 39 -10.55 5.93 -3.57
N ARG A 40 -10.94 6.99 -4.26
CA ARG A 40 -10.25 8.28 -4.19
C ARG A 40 -10.60 8.97 -2.88
N HIS A 41 -9.70 9.79 -2.34
CA HIS A 41 -9.95 10.55 -1.10
C HIS A 41 -11.23 11.39 -1.15
N TYR A 42 -11.57 11.99 -2.29
CA TYR A 42 -12.81 12.74 -2.41
C TYR A 42 -14.06 11.88 -2.24
N GLN A 43 -13.99 10.59 -2.53
CA GLN A 43 -15.12 9.66 -2.41
C GLN A 43 -15.35 9.25 -0.95
N THR A 44 -14.27 9.05 -0.18
CA THR A 44 -14.34 8.51 1.19
C THR A 44 -14.35 9.58 2.27
N LEU A 45 -13.63 10.68 2.08
CA LEU A 45 -13.46 11.74 3.09
C LEU A 45 -14.29 12.99 2.79
N PHE A 46 -14.63 13.20 1.52
CA PHE A 46 -15.37 14.39 1.07
C PHE A 46 -16.72 14.03 0.44
N HIS A 47 -17.22 12.80 0.58
CA HIS A 47 -18.55 12.38 0.14
C HIS A 47 -18.87 12.73 -1.33
N ASN A 48 -17.89 12.61 -2.22
CA ASN A 48 -17.93 13.01 -3.63
C ASN A 48 -17.93 14.52 -3.92
N ASP A 49 -17.80 15.37 -2.91
CA ASP A 49 -17.54 16.80 -3.10
C ASP A 49 -16.10 17.04 -3.57
N LYS A 50 -15.95 17.16 -4.88
CA LYS A 50 -14.66 17.44 -5.51
C LYS A 50 -14.16 18.86 -5.24
N LEU A 51 -15.07 19.83 -5.04
CA LEU A 51 -14.67 21.22 -4.82
C LEU A 51 -14.02 21.37 -3.45
N SER A 52 -14.65 20.81 -2.42
CA SER A 52 -14.10 20.78 -1.06
C SER A 52 -12.78 20.00 -0.98
N TRP A 53 -12.67 18.88 -1.70
CA TRP A 53 -11.40 18.15 -1.82
C TRP A 53 -10.31 19.01 -2.47
N SER A 54 -10.60 19.67 -3.60
CA SER A 54 -9.65 20.56 -4.28
C SER A 54 -9.19 21.71 -3.38
N ALA A 55 -10.11 22.35 -2.65
CA ALA A 55 -9.78 23.41 -1.70
C ALA A 55 -8.84 22.91 -0.58
N ALA A 56 -9.09 21.71 -0.05
CA ALA A 56 -8.23 21.10 0.96
C ALA A 56 -6.80 20.82 0.45
N ILE A 57 -6.67 20.33 -0.78
CA ILE A 57 -5.35 20.11 -1.41
C ILE A 57 -4.60 21.42 -1.62
N ILE A 58 -5.27 22.46 -2.13
CA ILE A 58 -4.67 23.78 -2.34
C ILE A 58 -4.20 24.37 -1.00
N ASN A 59 -5.05 24.35 0.02
CA ASN A 59 -4.70 24.85 1.35
C ASN A 59 -3.48 24.11 1.92
N ARG A 60 -3.46 22.77 1.81
CA ARG A 60 -2.31 21.96 2.24
C ARG A 60 -1.04 22.37 1.50
N ASN A 61 -1.09 22.49 0.18
CA ASN A 61 0.08 22.88 -0.62
C ASN A 61 0.62 24.26 -0.22
N ASN A 62 -0.27 25.23 0.04
CA ASN A 62 0.13 26.55 0.48
C ASN A 62 0.83 26.53 1.86
N GLN A 63 0.34 25.71 2.78
CA GLN A 63 0.89 25.58 4.14
C GLN A 63 2.17 24.75 4.21
N GLN A 64 2.39 23.84 3.25
CA GLN A 64 3.59 23.01 3.17
C GLN A 64 4.66 23.58 2.22
N ASN A 65 4.38 24.70 1.55
CA ASN A 65 5.35 25.35 0.70
C ASN A 65 6.40 26.05 1.56
N GLU A 66 7.54 25.41 1.77
CA GLU A 66 8.66 25.96 2.55
C GLU A 66 9.20 27.27 1.97
N TYR A 67 9.08 27.51 0.65
CA TYR A 67 9.43 28.81 0.05
C TYR A 67 8.58 29.96 0.59
N ASN A 68 7.31 29.71 0.92
CA ASN A 68 6.44 30.70 1.54
C ASN A 68 6.63 30.78 3.07
N ARG A 69 7.22 29.75 3.70
CA ARG A 69 7.43 29.69 5.16
C ARG A 69 8.76 30.30 5.57
N ALA A 70 9.80 30.05 4.77
CA ALA A 70 11.10 30.69 4.91
C ALA A 70 11.07 32.00 4.13
N ASN A 71 10.49 33.06 4.72
CA ASN A 71 10.73 34.42 4.24
C ASN A 71 12.26 34.59 4.06
N PRO A 72 12.77 34.94 2.86
CA PRO A 72 14.17 35.27 2.70
C PRO A 72 14.59 36.45 3.60
#